data_AF-A0A816XHG3-F1
#
_entry.id   AF-A0A816XHG3-F1
#
_cell.length_a   1.000
_cell.length_b   1.000
_cell.length_c   1.000
_cell.angle_alpha   90.00
_cell.angle_beta   90.00
_cell.angle_gamma   90.00
#
_symmetry.space_group_name_H-M   'P 1'
#
loop_
_entity.id
_entity.type
_entity.pdbx_description
1 polymer ?
#
loop_
_entity_poly.entity_id
_entity_poly.type
_entity_poly.pdbx_seq_one_letter_code
_entity_poly.pdbx_strand_id
1 'polypeptide(L)'
;MISNSTPAKCSLNNLQCEITFSISNKGKRLLIFKNYVFRCNNTTKSKIYWMCSESECGVYIHTNTTDELICINGNHNHSANPDQLEAKLLRDKMKERILSETTSITKIYDEEIAKANLSKGAAAILPTVIEYRSNMSKARRKNTPVIPSGVVFDIPEFYEQTLSCQRFLFIDLFMKRGQDRILVFSSDQQLQLLFGSEVIFMNSTVWCIIIRPLVLRLRKIRSS
;
A
#
# COMPACT_ATOMS: atom_id res chain seq x y z
N MET A 1 5.51 35.87 -50.14
CA MET A 1 6.66 35.66 -49.22
C MET A 1 6.09 35.40 -47.84
N ILE A 2 6.41 34.23 -47.30
CA ILE A 2 5.77 33.62 -46.13
C ILE A 2 6.16 34.41 -44.88
N SER A 3 5.15 34.90 -44.16
CA SER A 3 5.29 35.60 -42.89
C SER A 3 5.80 34.63 -41.82
N ASN A 4 7.09 34.69 -41.52
CA ASN A 4 7.71 33.97 -40.41
C ASN A 4 7.25 34.61 -39.09
N SER A 5 6.13 34.11 -38.55
CA SER A 5 5.72 34.36 -37.16
C SER A 5 6.72 33.67 -36.23
N THR A 6 7.56 34.46 -35.59
CA THR A 6 8.48 34.05 -34.53
C THR A 6 7.68 33.48 -33.36
N PRO A 7 8.03 32.31 -32.79
CA PRO A 7 7.32 31.80 -31.62
C PRO A 7 7.61 32.70 -30.42
N ALA A 8 6.54 33.12 -29.75
CA ALA A 8 6.54 34.02 -28.61
C ALA A 8 7.53 33.57 -27.53
N LYS A 9 8.42 34.48 -27.13
CA LYS A 9 9.27 34.34 -25.94
C LYS A 9 8.37 34.31 -24.71
N CYS A 10 8.35 33.18 -24.00
CA CYS A 10 7.59 33.03 -22.77
C CYS A 10 8.41 33.61 -21.60
N SER A 11 8.08 34.84 -21.19
CA SER A 11 8.61 35.46 -19.98
C SER A 11 7.88 34.88 -18.78
N LEU A 12 8.58 34.11 -17.94
CA LEU A 12 8.06 33.68 -16.64
C LEU A 12 8.02 34.88 -15.70
N ASN A 13 6.84 35.48 -15.53
CA ASN A 13 6.59 36.39 -14.42
C ASN A 13 6.56 35.58 -13.11
N ASN A 14 7.23 36.16 -12.12
CA ASN A 14 7.63 35.62 -10.84
C ASN A 14 6.43 35.29 -9.91
N LEU A 15 5.71 34.23 -10.22
CA LEU A 15 4.77 33.56 -9.33
C LEU A 15 5.27 32.13 -9.17
N GLN A 16 5.60 31.71 -7.95
CA GLN A 16 5.90 30.33 -7.60
C GLN A 16 4.78 29.43 -8.10
N CYS A 17 5.03 28.80 -9.25
CA CYS A 17 4.14 27.83 -9.87
C CYS A 17 4.52 26.47 -9.29
N GLU A 18 3.81 26.02 -8.26
CA GLU A 18 4.07 24.72 -7.65
C GLU A 18 3.68 23.60 -8.64
N ILE A 19 4.66 22.78 -8.98
CA ILE A 19 4.47 21.56 -9.76
C ILE A 19 4.67 20.37 -8.84
N THR A 20 3.82 19.36 -9.01
CA THR A 20 3.92 18.11 -8.26
C THR A 20 4.03 16.95 -9.24
N PHE A 21 4.44 15.79 -8.74
CA PHE A 21 4.62 14.61 -9.56
C PHE A 21 3.85 13.43 -8.98
N SER A 22 3.36 12.58 -9.89
CA SER A 22 2.78 11.31 -9.51
C SER A 22 3.25 10.20 -10.47
N ILE A 23 2.87 8.96 -10.18
CA ILE A 23 3.22 7.81 -10.99
C ILE A 23 1.95 7.25 -11.63
N SER A 24 2.02 6.91 -12.91
CA SER A 24 0.92 6.22 -13.61
C SER A 24 0.82 4.75 -13.20
N ASN A 25 -0.32 4.11 -13.51
CA ASN A 25 -0.50 2.67 -13.31
C ASN A 25 0.59 1.80 -13.99
N LYS A 26 1.22 2.32 -15.04
CA LYS A 26 2.32 1.65 -15.79
C LYS A 26 3.72 2.02 -15.26
N GLY A 27 3.82 2.71 -14.12
CA GLY A 27 5.10 3.12 -13.53
C GLY A 27 5.75 4.34 -14.17
N LYS A 28 5.11 4.97 -15.17
CA LYS A 28 5.65 6.20 -15.80
C LYS A 28 5.36 7.42 -14.95
N ARG A 29 6.33 8.34 -14.85
CA ARG A 29 6.21 9.63 -14.17
C ARG A 29 5.20 10.54 -14.88
N LEU A 30 4.41 11.26 -14.09
CA LEU A 30 3.43 12.25 -14.52
C LEU A 30 3.71 13.57 -13.80
N LEU A 31 3.50 14.67 -14.50
CA LEU A 31 3.59 16.02 -13.97
C LEU A 31 2.18 16.53 -13.70
N ILE A 32 1.98 17.19 -12.56
CA ILE A 32 0.73 17.81 -12.17
C ILE A 32 0.97 19.30 -12.03
N PHE A 33 0.15 20.08 -12.74
CA PHE A 33 0.21 21.53 -12.70
C PHE A 33 -1.19 22.11 -12.85
N LYS A 34 -1.60 22.99 -11.92
CA LYS A 34 -2.92 23.64 -11.92
C LYS A 34 -4.10 22.66 -12.12
N ASN A 35 -4.06 21.52 -11.44
CA ASN A 35 -5.05 20.43 -11.54
C ASN A 35 -5.13 19.72 -12.90
N TYR A 36 -4.16 19.95 -13.79
CA TYR A 36 -3.99 19.21 -15.03
C TYR A 36 -2.87 18.17 -14.90
N VAL A 37 -3.05 17.02 -15.53
CA VAL A 37 -2.07 15.94 -15.58
C VAL A 37 -1.37 15.95 -16.93
N PHE A 38 -0.05 15.88 -16.89
CA PHE A 38 0.80 15.83 -18.07
C PHE A 38 1.62 14.53 -18.07
N ARG A 39 1.76 13.95 -19.25
CA ARG A 39 2.58 12.77 -19.52
C ARG A 39 3.92 13.19 -20.10
N CYS A 40 4.98 12.47 -19.75
CA CYS A 40 6.28 12.68 -20.39
C CYS A 40 6.18 12.27 -21.87
N ASN A 41 6.52 13.21 -22.75
CA ASN A 41 6.60 13.01 -24.19
C ASN A 41 8.03 12.66 -24.61
N ASN A 42 9.01 13.45 -24.15
CA ASN A 42 10.41 13.26 -24.47
C ASN A 42 11.32 13.81 -23.37
N THR A 43 12.52 13.25 -23.24
CA THR A 43 13.54 13.70 -22.31
C THR A 43 14.84 13.97 -23.07
N THR A 44 15.36 15.17 -22.92
CA THR A 44 16.69 15.58 -23.40
C THR A 44 17.64 15.72 -22.20
N LYS A 45 18.95 15.85 -22.44
CA LYS A 45 19.97 16.01 -21.39
C LYS A 45 19.72 17.18 -20.43
N SER A 46 19.00 18.22 -20.87
CA SER A 46 18.76 19.44 -20.08
C SER A 46 17.29 19.72 -19.79
N LYS A 47 16.35 19.07 -20.49
CA LYS A 47 14.92 19.40 -20.45
C LYS A 47 14.05 18.16 -20.57
N ILE A 48 12.94 18.17 -19.87
CA ILE A 48 11.87 17.17 -19.99
C ILE A 48 10.66 17.86 -20.60
N TYR A 49 10.10 17.23 -21.63
CA TYR A 49 8.95 17.70 -22.37
C TYR A 49 7.71 16.94 -21.93
N TRP A 50 6.73 17.67 -21.42
CA TRP A 50 5.47 17.15 -20.91
C TRP A 50 4.32 17.62 -21.80
N MET A 51 3.41 16.72 -22.14
CA MET A 51 2.18 17.04 -22.88
C MET A 51 0.96 16.70 -22.05
N CYS A 52 -0.15 17.41 -22.27
CA CYS A 52 -1.39 17.12 -21.57
C CYS A 52 -1.79 15.64 -21.76
N SER A 53 -2.37 15.05 -20.71
CA SER A 53 -2.82 13.66 -20.75
C SER A 53 -4.10 13.46 -21.53
N GLU A 54 -4.93 14.49 -21.70
CA GLU A 54 -6.17 14.41 -22.48
C GLU A 54 -5.88 14.30 -23.98
N SER A 55 -6.65 13.45 -24.67
CA SER A 55 -6.59 13.34 -26.12
C SER A 55 -7.02 14.66 -26.75
N GLU A 56 -6.37 15.05 -27.85
CA GLU A 56 -6.67 16.28 -28.60
C GLU A 56 -6.32 17.60 -27.87
N CYS A 57 -5.73 17.53 -26.67
CA CYS A 57 -5.22 18.70 -25.97
C CYS A 57 -3.75 18.96 -26.34
N GLY A 58 -3.48 20.11 -26.96
CA GLY A 58 -2.15 20.50 -27.46
C GLY A 58 -1.25 21.22 -26.45
N VAL A 59 -1.63 21.30 -25.18
CA VAL A 59 -0.85 22.02 -24.15
C VAL A 59 0.41 21.24 -23.78
N TYR A 60 1.53 21.94 -23.66
CA TYR A 60 2.80 21.37 -23.24
C TYR A 60 3.53 22.23 -22.20
N ILE A 61 4.32 21.55 -21.38
CA ILE A 61 5.13 22.12 -20.32
C ILE A 61 6.55 21.58 -20.46
N HIS A 62 7.56 22.42 -20.25
CA HIS A 62 8.93 21.96 -20.13
C HIS A 62 9.43 22.17 -18.70
N THR A 63 10.08 21.15 -18.16
CA THR A 63 10.85 21.27 -16.90
C THR A 63 12.33 21.05 -17.19
N ASN A 64 13.21 21.54 -16.32
CA ASN A 64 14.60 21.12 -16.34
C ASN A 64 14.74 19.72 -15.71
N THR A 65 15.97 19.19 -15.71
CA THR A 65 16.30 17.91 -15.05
C THR A 65 16.23 17.98 -13.53
N THR A 66 16.17 19.18 -12.94
CA THR A 66 15.96 19.40 -11.51
C THR A 66 14.50 19.71 -11.18
N ASP A 67 13.58 19.39 -12.09
CA ASP A 67 12.13 19.51 -11.92
C ASP A 67 11.61 20.93 -11.63
N GLU A 68 12.29 21.95 -12.16
CA GLU A 68 11.83 23.33 -12.16
C GLU A 68 11.13 23.65 -13.48
N LEU A 69 10.06 24.44 -13.40
CA LEU A 69 9.28 24.85 -14.54
C LEU A 69 10.05 25.84 -15.43
N ILE A 70 10.28 25.49 -16.69
CA ILE A 70 10.96 26.35 -17.67
C ILE A 70 9.95 27.11 -18.52
N CYS A 71 8.91 26.44 -19.01
CA CYS A 71 7.89 27.09 -19.81
C CYS A 71 6.57 26.33 -19.83
N ILE A 72 5.52 27.07 -20.11
CA ILE A 72 4.17 26.57 -20.35
C ILE A 72 3.73 27.15 -21.70
N ASN A 73 3.14 26.33 -22.56
CA ASN A 73 2.57 26.84 -23.80
C ASN A 73 1.24 26.16 -24.17
N GLY A 74 0.36 26.94 -24.79
CA GLY A 74 -0.98 26.56 -25.17
C GLY A 74 -2.01 26.82 -24.07
N ASN A 75 -3.29 26.72 -24.48
CA ASN A 75 -4.43 26.78 -23.60
C ASN A 75 -5.18 25.46 -23.66
N HIS A 76 -5.68 25.00 -22.51
CA HIS A 76 -6.48 23.78 -22.44
C HIS A 76 -7.81 24.00 -23.18
N ASN A 77 -8.19 23.03 -24.01
CA ASN A 77 -9.51 22.94 -24.65
C ASN A 77 -10.52 22.16 -23.80
N HIS A 78 -10.15 21.82 -22.56
CA HIS A 78 -10.96 21.05 -21.63
C HIS A 78 -10.83 21.61 -20.22
N SER A 79 -11.86 21.38 -19.41
CA SER A 79 -11.88 21.75 -18.00
C SER A 79 -10.93 20.86 -17.20
N ALA A 80 -10.32 21.43 -16.16
CA ALA A 80 -9.64 20.63 -15.14
C ALA A 80 -10.66 19.78 -14.37
N ASN A 81 -10.22 18.60 -13.91
CA ASN A 81 -11.01 17.75 -13.03
C ASN A 81 -10.27 17.54 -11.70
N PRO A 82 -10.38 18.50 -10.76
CA PRO A 82 -9.67 18.42 -9.49
C PRO A 82 -10.11 17.21 -8.65
N ASP A 83 -11.40 16.84 -8.70
CA ASP A 83 -11.95 15.71 -7.94
C ASP A 83 -11.35 14.37 -8.39
N GLN A 84 -11.23 14.16 -9.71
CA GLN A 84 -10.56 12.97 -10.25
C GLN A 84 -9.08 12.93 -9.91
N LEU A 85 -8.41 14.07 -9.94
CA LEU A 85 -7.00 14.19 -9.59
C LEU A 85 -6.78 13.87 -8.10
N GLU A 86 -7.58 14.45 -7.23
CA GLU A 86 -7.52 14.23 -5.78
C GLU A 86 -7.75 12.75 -5.44
N ALA A 87 -8.82 12.16 -5.98
CA ALA A 87 -9.11 10.74 -5.80
C ALA A 87 -7.98 9.86 -6.33
N LYS A 88 -7.31 10.25 -7.43
CA LYS A 88 -6.15 9.54 -7.98
C LYS A 88 -4.95 9.61 -7.04
N LEU A 89 -4.58 10.80 -6.58
CA LEU A 89 -3.44 11.00 -5.69
C LEU A 89 -3.60 10.19 -4.39
N LEU A 90 -4.80 10.17 -3.83
CA LEU A 90 -5.07 9.36 -2.65
C LEU A 90 -4.93 7.85 -2.93
N ARG A 91 -5.46 7.37 -4.06
CA ARG A 91 -5.30 5.96 -4.45
C ARG A 91 -3.84 5.57 -4.64
N ASP A 92 -3.04 6.44 -5.25
CA ASP A 92 -1.61 6.22 -5.47
C ASP A 92 -0.89 6.11 -4.11
N LYS A 93 -1.19 7.00 -3.17
CA LYS A 93 -0.65 6.99 -1.80
C LYS A 93 -1.04 5.72 -1.02
N MET A 94 -2.32 5.34 -1.05
CA MET A 94 -2.77 4.10 -0.41
C MET A 94 -2.08 2.87 -1.02
N LYS A 95 -1.91 2.85 -2.35
CA LYS A 95 -1.25 1.75 -3.05
C LYS A 95 0.22 1.64 -2.66
N GLU A 96 0.91 2.76 -2.51
CA GLU A 96 2.29 2.80 -2.02
C GLU A 96 2.38 2.17 -0.62
N ARG A 97 1.56 2.61 0.33
CA ARG A 97 1.51 2.05 1.70
C ARG A 97 1.19 0.55 1.71
N ILE A 98 0.28 0.09 0.86
CA ILE A 98 -0.08 -1.32 0.79
C ILE A 98 1.09 -2.18 0.31
N LEU A 99 1.93 -1.65 -0.58
CA LEU A 99 3.08 -2.37 -1.12
C LEU A 99 4.30 -2.33 -0.19
N SER A 100 4.42 -1.32 0.67
CA SER A 100 5.55 -1.15 1.60
C SER A 100 5.30 -1.71 3.00
N GLU A 101 4.05 -1.71 3.47
CA GLU A 101 3.68 -2.11 4.83
C GLU A 101 2.92 -3.45 4.86
N THR A 102 2.93 -4.13 6.01
CA THR A 102 2.15 -5.36 6.26
C THR A 102 0.79 -5.10 6.90
N THR A 103 0.51 -3.85 7.31
CA THR A 103 -0.76 -3.40 7.91
C THR A 103 -1.97 -3.84 7.07
N SER A 104 -3.09 -4.17 7.71
CA SER A 104 -4.29 -4.63 6.98
C SER A 104 -4.76 -3.59 5.96
N ILE A 105 -5.19 -4.04 4.77
CA ILE A 105 -5.62 -3.15 3.68
C ILE A 105 -6.80 -2.26 4.11
N THR A 106 -7.73 -2.83 4.89
CA THR A 106 -8.88 -2.10 5.46
C THR A 106 -8.41 -0.96 6.35
N LYS A 107 -7.47 -1.24 7.26
CA LYS A 107 -6.95 -0.23 8.18
C LYS A 107 -6.23 0.89 7.43
N ILE A 108 -5.43 0.57 6.41
CA ILE A 108 -4.78 1.58 5.57
C ILE A 108 -5.83 2.46 4.88
N TYR A 109 -6.88 1.85 4.32
CA TYR A 109 -7.95 2.59 3.65
C TYR A 109 -8.65 3.56 4.62
N ASP A 110 -9.10 3.06 5.78
CA ASP A 110 -9.82 3.87 6.77
C ASP A 110 -8.96 5.04 7.29
N GLU A 111 -7.68 4.78 7.58
CA GLU A 111 -6.73 5.81 8.01
C GLU A 111 -6.48 6.87 6.93
N GLU A 112 -6.27 6.47 5.68
CA GLU A 112 -5.97 7.42 4.62
C GLU A 112 -7.20 8.22 4.20
N ILE A 113 -8.39 7.63 4.23
CA ILE A 113 -9.65 8.36 4.05
C ILE A 113 -9.85 9.37 5.18
N ALA A 114 -9.64 8.96 6.45
CA ALA A 114 -9.81 9.85 7.59
C ALA A 114 -8.81 11.02 7.59
N LYS A 115 -7.58 10.80 7.09
CA LYS A 115 -6.57 11.86 6.94
C LYS A 115 -6.84 12.77 5.75
N ALA A 116 -7.51 12.26 4.71
CA ALA A 116 -7.74 13.01 3.49
C ALA A 116 -8.99 13.89 3.65
N ASN A 117 -8.80 15.22 3.66
CA ASN A 117 -9.89 16.19 3.63
C ASN A 117 -10.48 16.30 2.21
N LEU A 118 -11.05 15.19 1.72
CA LEU A 118 -11.51 15.05 0.34
C LEU A 118 -12.70 15.95 0.02
N SER A 119 -12.77 16.42 -1.22
CA SER A 119 -13.99 17.01 -1.76
C SER A 119 -15.13 15.97 -1.82
N LYS A 120 -16.38 16.44 -1.79
CA LYS A 120 -17.55 15.54 -1.96
C LYS A 120 -17.52 14.81 -3.31
N GLY A 121 -17.05 15.48 -4.36
CA GLY A 121 -16.91 14.89 -5.69
C GLY A 121 -15.80 13.84 -5.73
N ALA A 122 -14.66 14.11 -5.10
CA ALA A 122 -13.55 13.17 -5.02
C ALA A 122 -13.94 11.91 -4.22
N ALA A 123 -14.65 12.08 -3.10
CA ALA A 123 -15.16 10.98 -2.29
C ALA A 123 -16.12 10.06 -3.07
N ALA A 124 -16.95 10.62 -3.95
CA ALA A 124 -17.87 9.84 -4.79
C ALA A 124 -17.16 9.02 -5.88
N ILE A 125 -15.97 9.45 -6.32
CA ILE A 125 -15.16 8.75 -7.33
C ILE A 125 -14.34 7.61 -6.70
N LEU A 126 -14.08 7.67 -5.39
CA LEU A 126 -13.27 6.66 -4.72
C LEU A 126 -13.99 5.32 -4.65
N PRO A 127 -13.27 4.21 -4.87
CA PRO A 127 -13.84 2.88 -4.74
C PRO A 127 -14.20 2.62 -3.28
N THR A 128 -15.18 1.74 -3.08
CA THR A 128 -15.51 1.25 -1.74
C THR A 128 -14.37 0.43 -1.14
N VAL A 129 -14.31 0.32 0.19
CA VAL A 129 -13.29 -0.47 0.89
C VAL A 129 -13.27 -1.94 0.42
N ILE A 130 -14.43 -2.50 0.06
CA ILE A 130 -14.56 -3.88 -0.42
C ILE A 130 -13.89 -4.05 -1.78
N GLU A 131 -14.22 -3.17 -2.74
CA GLU A 131 -13.63 -3.17 -4.08
C GLU A 131 -12.12 -2.91 -4.01
N TYR A 132 -11.73 -1.94 -3.19
CA TYR A 132 -10.33 -1.58 -3.03
C TYR A 132 -9.52 -2.75 -2.46
N ARG A 133 -10.04 -3.43 -1.42
CA ARG A 133 -9.43 -4.63 -0.84
C ARG A 133 -9.25 -5.74 -1.87
N SER A 134 -10.28 -6.04 -2.67
CA SER A 134 -10.21 -7.08 -3.71
C SER A 134 -9.12 -6.80 -4.74
N ASN A 135 -9.05 -5.55 -5.23
CA ASN A 135 -8.06 -5.12 -6.21
C ASN A 135 -6.64 -5.13 -5.65
N MET A 136 -6.45 -4.62 -4.44
CA MET A 136 -5.14 -4.46 -3.83
C MET A 136 -4.57 -5.76 -3.26
N SER A 137 -5.41 -6.70 -2.81
CA SER A 137 -4.95 -8.01 -2.34
C SER A 137 -4.19 -8.76 -3.44
N LYS A 138 -4.66 -8.68 -4.69
CA LYS A 138 -3.95 -9.27 -5.85
C LYS A 138 -2.58 -8.64 -6.07
N ALA A 139 -2.48 -7.32 -5.92
CA ALA A 139 -1.22 -6.60 -6.05
C ALA A 139 -0.25 -6.97 -4.92
N ARG A 140 -0.73 -7.02 -3.67
CA ARG A 140 0.07 -7.36 -2.49
C ARG A 140 0.58 -8.80 -2.52
N ARG A 141 -0.18 -9.76 -3.05
CA ARG A 141 0.26 -11.16 -3.22
C ARG A 141 1.52 -11.31 -4.07
N LYS A 142 1.87 -10.35 -4.93
CA LYS A 142 3.16 -10.37 -5.64
C LYS A 142 4.35 -10.17 -4.70
N ASN A 143 4.15 -9.48 -3.58
CA ASN A 143 5.17 -9.14 -2.59
C ASN A 143 5.01 -9.91 -1.26
N THR A 144 3.90 -10.63 -1.06
CA THR A 144 3.65 -11.39 0.16
C THR A 144 4.04 -12.84 -0.09
N PRO A 145 4.73 -13.52 0.84
CA PRO A 145 5.04 -14.93 0.69
C PRO A 145 3.75 -15.74 0.46
N VAL A 146 3.85 -16.76 -0.40
CA VAL A 146 2.75 -17.68 -0.66
C VAL A 146 2.38 -18.34 0.67
N ILE A 147 1.12 -18.21 1.07
CA ILE A 147 0.60 -18.94 2.23
C ILE A 147 0.79 -20.43 1.91
N PRO A 148 1.56 -21.19 2.72
CA PRO A 148 1.76 -22.61 2.48
C PRO A 148 0.41 -23.31 2.41
N SER A 149 0.15 -24.03 1.32
CA SER A 149 -1.07 -24.83 1.15
C SER A 149 -0.98 -26.19 1.85
N GLY A 150 0.19 -26.51 2.41
CA GLY A 150 0.48 -27.79 3.05
C GLY A 150 1.19 -27.61 4.39
N VAL A 151 1.33 -28.72 5.09
CA VAL A 151 1.83 -28.79 6.47
C VAL A 151 3.37 -28.79 6.53
N VAL A 152 4.00 -29.12 5.41
CA VAL A 152 5.45 -29.14 5.21
C VAL A 152 5.88 -27.79 4.63
N PHE A 153 6.49 -26.95 5.46
CA PHE A 153 7.12 -25.69 5.06
C PHE A 153 8.27 -25.35 6.00
N ASP A 154 9.34 -24.75 5.48
CA ASP A 154 10.45 -24.32 6.33
C ASP A 154 10.08 -23.03 7.08
N ILE A 155 10.38 -22.98 8.38
CA ILE A 155 10.24 -21.77 9.19
C ILE A 155 11.62 -21.10 9.20
N PRO A 156 11.76 -19.87 8.66
CA PRO A 156 13.01 -19.14 8.76
C PRO A 156 13.44 -18.88 10.21
N GLU A 157 14.74 -18.93 10.48
CA GLU A 157 15.34 -18.75 11.81
C GLU A 157 14.88 -17.46 12.51
N PHE A 158 14.67 -16.37 11.75
CA PHE A 158 14.23 -15.10 12.31
C PHE A 158 12.79 -15.11 12.86
N TYR A 159 11.98 -16.14 12.55
CA TYR A 159 10.67 -16.36 13.16
C TYR A 159 10.74 -17.27 14.40
N GLU A 160 11.88 -17.90 14.66
CA GLU A 160 12.06 -18.74 15.85
C GLU A 160 12.32 -17.91 17.11
N GLN A 161 12.60 -16.62 16.93
CA GLN A 161 12.96 -15.69 18.00
C GLN A 161 12.04 -14.46 18.02
N THR A 162 11.91 -13.86 19.20
CA THR A 162 11.29 -12.53 19.38
C THR A 162 12.20 -11.43 18.84
N LEU A 163 11.66 -10.20 18.73
CA LEU A 163 12.44 -9.00 18.37
C LEU A 163 13.60 -8.71 19.35
N SER A 164 13.53 -9.26 20.57
CA SER A 164 14.56 -9.19 21.61
C SER A 164 15.51 -10.40 21.62
N CYS A 165 15.56 -11.18 20.53
CA CYS A 165 16.40 -12.37 20.36
C CYS A 165 16.18 -13.46 21.43
N GLN A 166 14.97 -13.53 22.00
CA GLN A 166 14.57 -14.61 22.90
C GLN A 166 13.82 -15.69 22.13
N ARG A 167 14.00 -16.96 22.52
CA ARG A 167 13.30 -18.10 21.92
C ARG A 167 11.80 -17.92 21.96
N PHE A 168 11.14 -18.12 20.82
CA PHE A 168 9.71 -17.93 20.65
C PHE A 168 9.03 -19.14 20.01
N LEU A 169 9.65 -19.77 19.00
CA LEU A 169 9.20 -21.09 18.53
C LEU A 169 9.64 -22.13 19.58
N PHE A 170 8.69 -22.56 20.39
CA PHE A 170 8.94 -23.46 21.52
C PHE A 170 8.96 -24.93 21.09
N ILE A 171 8.02 -25.33 20.22
CA ILE A 171 7.88 -26.69 19.69
C ILE A 171 7.59 -26.63 18.20
N ASP A 172 8.28 -27.50 17.44
CA ASP A 172 7.97 -27.86 16.07
C ASP A 172 8.01 -29.39 15.92
N LEU A 173 6.83 -30.02 15.81
CA LEU A 173 6.70 -31.48 15.80
C LEU A 173 5.86 -31.96 14.62
N PHE A 174 6.44 -32.84 13.81
CA PHE A 174 5.69 -33.60 12.80
C PHE A 174 5.06 -34.85 13.44
N MET A 175 3.74 -34.97 13.36
CA MET A 175 3.01 -36.17 13.76
C MET A 175 3.02 -37.23 12.65
N LYS A 176 2.42 -38.40 12.94
CA LYS A 176 2.49 -39.61 12.12
C LYS A 176 2.35 -39.34 10.61
N ARG A 177 3.26 -39.94 9.83
CA ARG A 177 3.33 -39.86 8.36
C ARG A 177 3.51 -38.44 7.78
N GLY A 178 3.91 -37.45 8.57
CA GLY A 178 4.15 -36.08 8.10
C GLY A 178 2.88 -35.34 7.64
N GLN A 179 1.70 -35.85 8.02
CA GLN A 179 0.42 -35.28 7.61
C GLN A 179 -0.02 -34.14 8.51
N ASP A 180 0.42 -34.12 9.77
CA ASP A 180 0.13 -33.04 10.72
C ASP A 180 1.43 -32.52 11.35
N ARG A 181 1.50 -31.20 11.60
CA ARG A 181 2.62 -30.51 12.27
C ARG A 181 2.05 -29.64 13.38
N ILE A 182 2.61 -29.78 14.57
CA ILE A 182 2.27 -28.97 15.74
C ILE A 182 3.35 -27.91 15.89
N LEU A 183 2.93 -26.65 15.82
CA LEU A 183 3.76 -25.50 16.13
C LEU A 183 3.28 -24.88 17.44
N VAL A 184 4.19 -24.67 18.38
CA VAL A 184 3.89 -23.95 19.63
C VAL A 184 4.79 -22.73 19.70
N PHE A 185 4.16 -21.56 19.76
CA PHE A 185 4.84 -20.29 19.95
C PHE A 185 4.62 -19.82 21.39
N SER A 186 5.70 -19.70 22.16
CA SER A 186 5.66 -19.20 23.53
C SER A 186 7.05 -18.74 23.97
N SER A 187 7.12 -17.63 24.70
CA SER A 187 8.30 -17.28 25.48
C SER A 187 8.34 -18.05 26.81
N ASP A 188 9.51 -18.11 27.44
CA ASP A 188 9.67 -18.75 28.75
C ASP A 188 8.83 -18.06 29.84
N GLN A 189 8.70 -16.72 29.77
CA GLN A 189 7.86 -15.94 30.68
C GLN A 189 6.37 -16.32 30.54
N GLN A 190 5.89 -16.53 29.31
CA GLN A 190 4.51 -16.96 29.06
C GLN A 190 4.25 -18.36 29.62
N LEU A 191 5.22 -19.28 29.51
CA LEU A 191 5.10 -20.62 30.08
C LEU A 191 5.09 -20.61 31.60
N GLN A 192 5.90 -19.77 32.24
CA GLN A 192 5.90 -19.60 33.69
C GLN A 192 4.55 -19.07 34.19
N LEU A 193 4.00 -18.05 33.51
CA LEU A 193 2.65 -17.53 33.82
C LEU A 193 1.59 -18.61 33.66
N LEU A 194 1.66 -19.40 32.59
CA LEU A 194 0.73 -20.50 32.34
C LEU A 194 0.84 -21.59 33.43
N PHE A 195 2.06 -21.95 33.82
CA PHE A 195 2.32 -22.95 34.86
C PHE A 195 1.84 -22.51 36.24
N GLY A 196 1.99 -21.23 36.57
CA GLY A 196 1.54 -20.65 37.85
C GLY A 196 0.05 -20.30 37.90
N SER A 197 -0.67 -20.40 36.78
CA SER A 197 -2.08 -20.03 36.70
C SER A 197 -2.99 -21.19 37.11
N GLU A 198 -3.87 -20.97 38.08
CA GLU A 198 -4.86 -21.97 38.50
C GLU A 198 -6.00 -22.11 37.48
N VAL A 199 -6.32 -21.04 36.75
CA VAL A 199 -7.40 -20.99 35.75
C VAL A 199 -6.89 -20.35 34.46
N ILE A 200 -7.16 -21.00 33.33
CA ILE A 200 -6.79 -20.51 32.00
C ILE A 200 -8.07 -20.32 31.18
N PHE A 201 -8.29 -19.10 30.71
CA PHE A 201 -9.38 -18.79 29.78
C PHE A 201 -8.86 -18.86 28.35
N MET A 202 -9.51 -19.65 27.50
CA MET A 202 -9.15 -19.77 26.09
C MET A 202 -10.33 -19.30 25.23
N ASN A 203 -10.06 -18.44 24.24
CA ASN A 203 -11.04 -18.08 23.21
C ASN A 203 -10.88 -18.99 21.98
N SER A 204 -11.94 -19.12 21.16
CA SER A 204 -12.01 -20.04 20.02
C SER A 204 -11.01 -19.76 18.88
N THR A 205 -10.20 -18.71 19.00
CA THR A 205 -9.17 -18.30 18.02
C THR A 205 -7.78 -18.87 18.30
N VAL A 206 -7.56 -19.54 19.45
CA VAL A 206 -6.26 -20.14 19.81
C VAL A 206 -6.45 -21.64 20.07
N TRP A 207 -5.97 -22.47 19.15
CA TRP A 207 -6.09 -23.92 19.26
C TRP A 207 -4.82 -24.53 19.89
N CYS A 208 -5.03 -25.26 20.99
CA CYS A 208 -4.13 -26.22 21.63
C CYS A 208 -2.88 -25.70 22.37
N ILE A 209 -2.93 -25.82 23.70
CA ILE A 209 -1.75 -26.06 24.54
C ILE A 209 -1.91 -27.48 25.11
N ILE A 210 -1.07 -28.42 24.67
CA ILE A 210 -0.96 -29.75 25.30
C ILE A 210 0.25 -29.71 26.22
N ILE A 211 0.00 -29.55 27.53
CA ILE A 211 0.98 -29.84 28.58
C ILE A 211 0.44 -31.03 29.36
N ARG A 212 1.21 -32.12 29.40
CA ARG A 212 0.93 -33.33 30.21
C ARG A 212 2.21 -33.73 30.96
N PRO A 213 2.12 -34.49 32.09
CA PRO A 213 1.07 -35.45 32.42
C PRO A 213 0.48 -35.27 33.83
N LEU A 214 -0.73 -34.72 33.93
CA LEU A 214 -1.66 -35.02 35.03
C LEU A 214 -3.07 -35.00 34.45
N VAL A 215 -3.85 -36.02 34.80
CA VAL A 215 -5.17 -36.30 34.23
C VAL A 215 -6.14 -35.22 34.69
N LEU A 216 -6.32 -34.17 33.88
CA LEU A 216 -7.46 -33.27 34.01
C LEU A 216 -8.60 -33.79 33.12
N ARG A 217 -9.54 -34.47 33.77
CA ARG A 217 -10.79 -34.93 33.19
C ARG A 217 -11.73 -33.73 33.06
N LEU A 218 -11.69 -33.04 31.92
CA LEU A 218 -12.61 -31.92 31.64
C LEU A 218 -14.05 -32.45 31.54
N ARG A 219 -14.88 -32.16 32.56
CA ARG A 219 -16.34 -32.30 32.47
C ARG A 219 -16.91 -31.07 31.78
N LYS A 220 -17.66 -31.29 30.71
CA LYS A 220 -18.48 -30.26 30.05
C LYS A 220 -19.63 -29.89 31.00
N ILE A 221 -19.55 -28.72 31.63
CA ILE A 221 -20.71 -28.12 32.31
C ILE A 221 -21.58 -27.52 31.20
N ARG A 222 -22.75 -28.12 30.95
CA ARG A 222 -23.81 -27.48 30.16
C ARG A 222 -24.40 -26.37 31.03
N SER A 223 -24.32 -25.13 30.58
CA SER A 223 -25.14 -24.05 31.10
C SER A 223 -26.60 -24.33 30.78
N SER A 224 -27.44 -24.26 31.81
CA SER A 224 -28.91 -24.27 31.76
C SER A 224 -29.46 -23.17 30.87
#